data_AF-A0A3D3I3Z4-F1
#
_entry.id   AF-A0A3D3I3Z4-F1
#
_cell.length_a   1.000
_cell.length_b   1.000
_cell.length_c   1.000
_cell.angle_alpha   90.00
_cell.angle_beta   90.00
_cell.angle_gamma   90.00
#
_symmetry.space_group_name_H-M   'P 1'
#
loop_
_entity.id
_entity.type
_entity.pdbx_description
1 polymer ?
#
loop_
_entity_poly.entity_id
_entity_poly.type
_entity_poly.pdbx_seq_one_letter_code
_entity_poly.pdbx_strand_id
1 'polypeptide(L)'
;MNSQQARDLFSEYREGTLEAGLREQFERALRQDASLRKDYEQFCAILMALEGGRDEVIEVPLELSRRITESLETATPAPRRFNIIELFRSPLGYGVAAAVVLIPVILISLNRGGGSNASQASMLGGSTVPTRSEFRMVESELSIVLQSPKSDQLEVRDGLEGPVEQTFEVGAKTLRQAFTNAKPEAQGFWFDFKDDTLADRYVVMPGRTLVTTQEGEGSILDLATAISNHQGIAIEVANPSSESTFKWNLTPEDNLETMVEKLRVQGLALSDNVSDVFLLTE
;
A
#
# COMPACT_ATOMS: atom_id res chain seq x y z
N MET A 1 27.21 -1.89 26.78
CA MET A 1 26.09 -1.72 25.84
C MET A 1 26.67 -1.48 24.45
N ASN A 2 26.14 -2.14 23.41
CA ASN A 2 26.56 -1.93 22.02
C ASN A 2 25.85 -0.71 21.41
N SER A 3 26.45 -0.04 20.42
CA SER A 3 25.89 1.17 19.78
C SER A 3 24.51 0.92 19.16
N GLN A 4 24.24 -0.28 18.65
CA GLN A 4 22.91 -0.64 18.14
C GLN A 4 21.86 -0.70 19.26
N GLN A 5 22.18 -1.38 20.37
CA GLN A 5 21.30 -1.46 21.54
C GLN A 5 21.02 -0.08 22.15
N ALA A 6 21.99 0.84 22.06
CA ALA A 6 21.80 2.20 22.52
C ALA A 6 20.81 2.97 21.65
N ARG A 7 20.84 2.78 20.32
CA ARG A 7 19.90 3.43 19.39
C ARG A 7 18.45 3.01 19.63
N ASP A 8 18.25 1.74 19.98
CA ASP A 8 16.91 1.22 20.29
C ASP A 8 16.29 1.90 21.53
N LEU A 9 17.11 2.47 22.43
CA LEU A 9 16.67 3.14 23.67
C LEU A 9 16.46 4.65 23.52
N PHE A 10 16.63 5.22 22.32
CA PHE A 10 16.54 6.68 22.11
C PHE A 10 15.15 7.24 22.45
N SER A 11 14.10 6.56 22.00
CA SER A 11 12.71 6.96 22.25
C SER A 11 12.38 6.88 23.74
N GLU A 12 12.68 5.74 24.39
CA GLU A 12 12.41 5.51 25.81
C GLU A 12 13.17 6.47 26.73
N TYR A 13 14.41 6.82 26.38
CA TYR A 13 15.19 7.79 27.14
C TYR A 13 14.64 9.22 27.00
N ARG A 14 14.23 9.63 25.79
CA ARG A 14 13.59 10.95 25.57
C ARG A 14 12.25 11.07 26.28
N GLU A 15 11.44 10.02 26.23
CA GLU A 15 10.11 9.97 26.84
C GLU A 15 10.16 9.78 28.37
N GLY A 16 11.35 9.51 28.92
CA GLY A 16 11.56 9.31 30.35
C GLY A 16 11.02 7.96 30.86
N THR A 17 10.63 7.05 29.96
CA THR A 17 10.08 5.73 30.26
C THR A 17 11.16 4.67 30.49
N LEU A 18 12.42 4.98 30.18
CA LEU A 18 13.55 4.08 30.37
C LEU A 18 13.78 3.74 31.86
N GLU A 19 14.02 2.46 32.16
CA GLU A 19 14.33 1.97 33.51
C GLU A 19 15.60 2.63 34.08
N ALA A 20 15.62 2.93 35.39
CA ALA A 20 16.71 3.67 36.04
C ALA A 20 18.11 3.05 35.82
N GLY A 21 18.23 1.73 35.88
CA GLY A 21 19.51 1.04 35.65
C GLY A 21 19.99 1.11 34.20
N LEU A 22 19.06 1.12 33.23
CA LEU A 22 19.38 1.28 31.81
C LEU A 22 19.70 2.73 31.47
N ARG A 23 19.04 3.68 32.14
CA ARG A 23 19.32 5.11 32.01
C ARG A 23 20.76 5.46 32.36
N GLU A 24 21.27 4.98 33.48
CA GLU A 24 22.66 5.23 33.87
C GLU A 24 23.68 4.63 32.90
N GLN A 25 23.39 3.43 32.37
CA GLN A 25 24.22 2.78 31.37
C GLN A 25 24.20 3.52 30.03
N PHE A 26 23.02 4.01 29.63
CA PHE A 26 22.81 4.79 28.41
C PHE A 26 23.51 6.15 28.49
N GLU A 27 23.35 6.88 29.59
CA GLU A 27 24.07 8.14 29.82
C GLU A 27 25.59 7.95 29.81
N ARG A 28 26.08 6.84 30.40
CA ARG A 28 27.50 6.51 30.37
C ARG A 28 27.98 6.24 28.94
N ALA A 29 27.19 5.54 28.13
CA ALA A 29 27.49 5.31 26.73
C ALA A 29 27.51 6.62 25.92
N LEU A 30 26.55 7.52 26.13
CA LEU A 30 26.53 8.84 25.48
C LEU A 30 27.75 9.71 25.85
N ARG A 31 28.28 9.57 27.07
CA ARG A 31 29.50 10.29 27.49
C ARG A 31 30.77 9.70 26.88
N GLN A 32 30.79 8.39 26.63
CA GLN A 32 31.96 7.68 26.12
C GLN A 32 32.05 7.69 24.60
N ASP A 33 30.91 7.75 23.89
CA ASP A 33 30.83 7.68 22.44
C ASP A 33 30.25 8.98 21.86
N ALA A 34 31.14 9.79 21.27
CA ALA A 34 30.77 11.05 20.62
C ALA A 34 29.91 10.85 19.36
N SER A 35 30.05 9.71 18.67
CA SER A 35 29.20 9.39 17.51
C SER A 35 27.79 9.09 17.97
N LEU A 36 27.64 8.26 19.00
CA LEU A 36 26.34 7.92 19.57
C LEU A 36 25.61 9.14 20.12
N ARG A 37 26.33 10.06 20.76
CA ARG A 37 25.78 11.33 21.21
C ARG A 37 25.25 12.18 20.05
N LYS A 38 26.01 12.27 18.95
CA LYS A 38 25.59 13.00 17.75
C LYS A 38 24.33 12.40 17.13
N ASP A 39 24.24 11.07 17.07
CA ASP A 39 23.06 10.35 16.59
C ASP A 39 21.83 10.67 17.46
N TYR A 40 21.99 10.70 18.78
CA TYR A 40 20.92 11.05 19.72
C TYR A 40 20.49 12.53 19.59
N GLU A 41 21.42 13.46 19.41
CA GLU A 41 21.13 14.88 19.17
C GLU A 41 20.35 15.07 17.85
N GLN A 42 20.71 14.35 16.79
CA GLN A 42 19.98 14.36 15.51
C GLN A 42 18.56 13.80 15.65
N PHE A 43 18.41 12.68 16.35
CA PHE A 43 17.11 12.09 16.67
C PHE A 43 16.19 13.10 17.38
N CYS A 44 16.72 13.80 18.40
CA CYS A 44 15.97 14.82 19.12
C CYS A 44 15.56 16.01 18.24
N ALA A 45 16.46 16.48 17.37
CA ALA A 45 16.20 17.58 16.45
C ALA A 45 15.10 17.26 15.43
N ILE A 46 15.10 16.04 14.87
CA ILE A 46 14.06 15.58 13.93
C ILE A 46 12.69 15.57 14.61
N LEU A 47 12.61 15.05 15.83
CA LEU A 47 11.37 15.00 16.59
C LEU A 47 10.86 16.40 17.00
N MET A 48 11.76 17.32 17.36
CA MET A 48 11.36 18.72 17.60
C MET A 48 10.83 19.40 16.33
N ALA A 49 11.43 19.13 15.17
CA ALA A 49 10.95 19.65 13.89
C ALA A 49 9.54 19.11 13.55
N LEU A 50 9.25 17.85 13.91
CA LEU A 50 7.93 17.25 13.76
C LEU A 50 6.90 17.85 14.74
N GLU A 51 7.31 18.16 15.97
CA GLU A 51 6.43 18.79 16.97
C GLU A 51 6.11 20.25 16.63
N GLY A 52 7.07 21.01 16.08
CA GLY A 52 6.89 22.42 15.71
C GLY A 52 5.91 22.68 14.55
N GLY A 53 5.52 21.64 13.80
CA GLY A 53 4.54 21.74 12.70
C GLY A 53 3.08 21.52 13.11
N ARG A 54 2.77 21.36 14.41
CA ARG A 54 1.43 21.03 14.90
C ARG A 54 0.48 22.22 15.10
N ASP A 55 0.98 23.45 15.13
CA ASP A 55 0.19 24.63 15.58
C ASP A 55 -0.26 25.59 14.46
N GLU A 56 -0.24 25.19 13.17
CA GLU A 56 -0.95 25.95 12.14
C GLU A 56 -2.45 25.68 12.22
N VAL A 57 -3.18 26.59 12.89
CA VAL A 57 -4.64 26.66 12.85
C VAL A 57 -5.06 26.99 11.42
N ILE A 58 -5.47 25.97 10.67
CA ILE A 58 -6.06 26.14 9.34
C ILE A 58 -7.45 26.75 9.53
N GLU A 59 -7.59 28.05 9.27
CA GLU A 59 -8.90 28.69 9.15
C GLU A 59 -9.66 28.09 7.97
N VAL A 60 -10.73 27.33 8.26
CA VAL A 60 -11.60 26.75 7.23
C VAL A 60 -12.39 27.90 6.57
N PRO A 61 -12.22 28.16 5.26
CA PRO A 61 -12.97 29.22 4.59
C PRO A 61 -14.46 28.89 4.53
N LEU A 62 -15.30 29.82 5.01
CA LEU A 62 -16.77 29.71 5.05
C LEU A 62 -17.44 29.46 3.68
N GLU A 63 -16.74 29.66 2.57
CA GLU A 63 -17.27 29.33 1.23
C GLU A 63 -17.44 27.82 0.97
N LEU A 64 -16.69 26.94 1.65
CA LEU A 64 -16.72 25.50 1.39
C LEU A 64 -18.01 24.83 1.89
N SER A 65 -18.51 25.25 3.05
CA SER A 65 -19.77 24.73 3.61
C SER A 65 -20.98 25.09 2.75
N ARG A 66 -20.96 26.27 2.11
CA ARG A 66 -22.04 26.71 1.23
C ARG A 66 -22.13 25.88 -0.07
N ARG A 67 -20.99 25.56 -0.69
CA ARG A 67 -20.95 24.72 -1.90
C ARG A 67 -21.41 23.27 -1.67
N ILE A 68 -21.10 22.72 -0.50
CA ILE A 68 -21.53 21.36 -0.11
C ILE A 68 -23.06 21.32 0.07
N THR A 69 -23.65 22.37 0.64
CA THR A 69 -25.09 22.44 0.87
C THR A 69 -25.86 22.59 -0.46
N GLU A 70 -25.36 23.42 -1.38
CA GLU A 70 -25.96 23.60 -2.71
C GLU A 70 -25.86 22.31 -3.58
N SER A 71 -24.82 21.48 -3.41
CA SER A 71 -24.70 20.20 -4.13
C SER A 71 -25.60 19.09 -3.58
N LEU A 72 -26.00 19.19 -2.30
CA LEU A 72 -26.94 18.23 -1.69
C LEU A 72 -28.39 18.52 -2.06
N GLU A 73 -28.77 19.80 -2.25
CA GLU A 73 -30.15 20.17 -2.63
C GLU A 73 -30.48 19.93 -4.11
N THR A 74 -29.49 19.90 -5.00
CA THR A 74 -29.70 19.62 -6.44
C THR A 74 -29.81 18.12 -6.77
N ALA A 75 -29.54 17.24 -5.80
CA ALA A 75 -29.73 15.80 -5.93
C ALA A 75 -31.17 15.38 -5.59
N THR A 76 -32.16 15.84 -6.36
CA THR A 76 -33.52 15.26 -6.29
C THR A 76 -33.51 13.81 -6.78
N PRO A 77 -34.11 12.86 -6.06
CA PRO A 77 -34.16 11.46 -6.49
C PRO A 77 -35.17 11.29 -7.62
N ALA A 78 -34.70 10.90 -8.80
CA ALA A 78 -35.58 10.53 -9.92
C ALA A 78 -36.33 9.21 -9.59
N PRO A 79 -37.64 9.10 -9.88
CA PRO A 79 -38.41 7.89 -9.61
C PRO A 79 -37.97 6.75 -10.54
N ARG A 80 -37.49 5.66 -9.95
CA ARG A 80 -37.13 4.40 -10.63
C ARG A 80 -38.31 3.83 -11.42
N ARG A 81 -38.15 3.72 -12.74
CA ARG A 81 -38.82 2.71 -13.57
C ARG A 81 -37.79 2.12 -14.53
N PHE A 82 -37.00 1.17 -14.04
CA PHE A 82 -36.15 0.33 -14.90
C PHE A 82 -36.96 -0.91 -15.30
N ASN A 83 -37.15 -1.08 -16.60
CA ASN A 83 -37.85 -2.22 -17.19
C ASN A 83 -36.78 -3.26 -17.60
N ILE A 84 -36.78 -4.43 -16.95
CA ILE A 84 -35.69 -5.43 -17.01
C ILE A 84 -35.72 -6.28 -18.30
N ILE A 85 -36.69 -6.04 -19.20
CA ILE A 85 -36.98 -6.93 -20.33
C ILE A 85 -36.22 -6.57 -21.62
N GLU A 86 -35.52 -5.44 -21.70
CA GLU A 86 -34.81 -5.03 -22.94
C GLU A 86 -33.31 -5.42 -22.99
N LEU A 87 -32.73 -5.96 -21.92
CA LEU A 87 -31.29 -6.29 -21.87
C LEU A 87 -30.91 -7.62 -22.55
N PHE A 88 -31.88 -8.37 -23.10
CA PHE A 88 -31.65 -9.68 -23.75
C PHE A 88 -31.77 -9.67 -25.28
N ARG A 89 -31.69 -8.51 -25.94
CA ARG A 89 -31.74 -8.41 -27.40
C ARG A 89 -30.67 -7.50 -28.00
N SER A 90 -29.40 -7.88 -27.89
CA SER A 90 -28.42 -7.54 -28.93
C SER A 90 -27.24 -8.53 -28.95
N PRO A 91 -27.00 -9.23 -30.07
CA PRO A 91 -25.79 -10.02 -30.28
C PRO A 91 -24.73 -9.16 -30.98
N LEU A 92 -23.85 -8.53 -30.20
CA LEU A 92 -22.59 -7.88 -30.61
C LEU A 92 -21.89 -7.55 -29.27
N GLY A 93 -20.96 -8.34 -28.74
CA GLY A 93 -19.88 -9.05 -29.41
C GLY A 93 -18.64 -8.15 -29.42
N TYR A 94 -17.89 -8.20 -28.31
CA TYR A 94 -16.53 -7.66 -28.10
C TYR A 94 -16.35 -6.13 -28.16
N GLY A 95 -15.97 -5.56 -27.02
CA GLY A 95 -15.53 -4.17 -26.91
C GLY A 95 -15.03 -3.87 -25.50
N VAL A 96 -13.73 -4.00 -25.32
CA VAL A 96 -12.95 -3.57 -24.15
C VAL A 96 -13.41 -2.19 -23.69
N ALA A 97 -13.81 -2.07 -22.43
CA ALA A 97 -14.08 -0.78 -21.79
C ALA A 97 -13.73 -0.86 -20.31
N ALA A 98 -12.43 -0.79 -20.01
CA ALA A 98 -11.98 -0.34 -18.69
C ALA A 98 -12.25 1.17 -18.62
N ALA A 99 -13.37 1.54 -18.01
CA ALA A 99 -13.71 2.92 -17.76
C ALA A 99 -12.91 3.42 -16.55
N VAL A 100 -11.75 4.04 -16.80
CA VAL A 100 -11.05 4.83 -15.78
C VAL A 100 -11.74 6.18 -15.68
N VAL A 101 -12.29 6.49 -14.51
CA VAL A 101 -12.84 7.81 -14.22
C VAL A 101 -11.69 8.67 -13.68
N LEU A 102 -11.28 9.67 -14.45
CA LEU A 102 -10.38 10.73 -13.97
C LEU A 102 -11.14 11.62 -12.98
N ILE A 103 -11.13 11.28 -11.69
CA ILE A 103 -11.69 12.11 -10.62
C ILE A 103 -10.55 12.80 -9.85
N PRO A 104 -10.68 14.10 -9.50
CA PRO A 104 -9.73 14.76 -8.61
C PRO A 104 -9.79 14.12 -7.22
N VAL A 105 -8.77 13.32 -6.87
CA VAL A 105 -8.63 12.69 -5.55
C VAL A 105 -8.36 13.75 -4.48
N ILE A 106 -9.12 13.69 -3.39
CA ILE A 106 -8.94 14.49 -2.19
C ILE A 106 -7.59 14.10 -1.55
N LEU A 107 -6.71 15.09 -1.37
CA LEU A 107 -5.40 14.93 -0.74
C LEU A 107 -5.55 14.54 0.73
N ILE A 108 -5.53 13.24 1.03
CA ILE A 108 -5.16 12.77 2.36
C ILE A 108 -3.63 12.73 2.40
N SER A 109 -3.04 13.86 2.81
CA SER A 109 -1.69 13.90 3.34
C SER A 109 -1.62 12.92 4.52
N LEU A 110 -0.62 12.04 4.56
CA LEU A 110 0.17 11.74 5.76
C LEU A 110 1.22 10.65 5.53
N ASN A 111 2.46 11.03 5.87
CA ASN A 111 3.54 10.16 6.27
C ASN A 111 3.08 9.23 7.40
N ARG A 112 2.99 7.94 7.12
CA ARG A 112 3.09 6.89 8.13
C ARG A 112 4.14 5.92 7.63
N GLY A 113 5.24 5.86 8.37
CA GLY A 113 6.33 4.93 8.10
C GLY A 113 5.87 3.50 8.38
N GLY A 114 6.18 2.62 7.44
CA GLY A 114 6.08 1.17 7.54
C GLY A 114 6.97 0.64 6.44
N GLY A 115 8.12 0.07 6.83
CA GLY A 115 9.20 -0.24 5.92
C GLY A 115 9.04 -1.57 5.22
N SER A 116 9.45 -1.62 3.96
CA SER A 116 10.45 -2.56 3.48
C SER A 116 10.80 -2.20 2.03
N ASN A 117 12.00 -1.70 1.82
CA ASN A 117 12.84 -1.93 0.63
C ASN A 117 14.18 -1.23 0.91
N ALA A 118 15.24 -2.03 0.95
CA ALA A 118 16.60 -1.60 1.25
C ALA A 118 17.08 -0.55 0.24
N SER A 119 17.05 0.72 0.63
CA SER A 119 17.77 1.78 -0.08
C SER A 119 19.20 1.80 0.44
N GLN A 120 20.14 1.38 -0.39
CA GLN A 120 21.57 1.53 -0.14
C GLN A 120 21.87 3.01 0.19
N ALA A 121 22.39 3.27 1.39
CA ALA A 121 22.84 4.58 1.80
C ALA A 121 24.09 4.96 0.99
N SER A 122 23.90 5.68 -0.12
CA SER A 122 24.99 6.37 -0.79
C SER A 122 25.32 7.65 -0.01
N MET A 123 26.41 7.62 0.74
CA MET A 123 26.99 8.80 1.36
C MET A 123 27.63 9.65 0.26
N LEU A 124 27.00 10.75 -0.14
CA LEU A 124 27.61 11.99 -0.68
C LEU A 124 26.53 13.01 -1.09
N GLY A 125 26.30 14.01 -0.23
CA GLY A 125 26.14 15.42 -0.61
C GLY A 125 25.20 15.88 -1.73
N GLY A 126 24.15 15.13 -2.08
CA GLY A 126 23.08 15.59 -2.99
C GLY A 126 21.72 15.45 -2.32
N SER A 127 20.81 16.40 -2.55
CA SER A 127 19.39 16.19 -2.26
C SER A 127 18.87 15.14 -3.24
N THR A 128 19.07 13.86 -2.90
CA THR A 128 18.53 12.75 -3.67
C THR A 128 17.07 12.57 -3.25
N VAL A 129 16.15 12.78 -4.18
CA VAL A 129 14.76 12.40 -4.00
C VAL A 129 14.74 10.88 -3.77
N PRO A 130 14.24 10.39 -2.63
CA PRO A 130 14.20 8.94 -2.40
C PRO A 130 13.20 8.30 -3.37
N THR A 131 13.58 7.14 -3.91
CA THR A 131 12.65 6.30 -4.65
C THR A 131 11.55 5.81 -3.70
N ARG A 132 10.29 5.97 -4.09
CA ARG A 132 9.13 5.57 -3.29
C ARG A 132 8.16 4.79 -4.17
N SER A 133 7.75 3.61 -3.72
CA SER A 133 6.62 2.86 -4.25
C SER A 133 5.76 2.36 -3.10
N GLU A 134 4.50 2.77 -3.08
CA GLU A 134 3.53 2.34 -2.08
C GLU A 134 2.19 2.03 -2.75
N PHE A 135 1.63 0.88 -2.41
CA PHE A 135 0.25 0.52 -2.71
C PHE A 135 -0.60 0.76 -1.48
N ARG A 136 -1.82 1.27 -1.67
CA ARG A 136 -2.79 1.49 -0.61
C ARG A 136 -4.18 1.19 -1.13
N MET A 137 -5.00 0.53 -0.32
CA MET A 137 -6.44 0.50 -0.59
C MET A 137 -7.08 1.76 0.01
N VAL A 138 -7.83 2.48 -0.80
CA VAL A 138 -8.71 3.57 -0.36
C VAL A 138 -10.11 3.19 -0.80
N GLU A 139 -10.96 2.84 0.16
CA GLU A 139 -12.29 2.26 -0.10
C GLU A 139 -12.22 0.97 -0.94
N SER A 140 -12.44 1.06 -2.25
CA SER A 140 -12.36 -0.07 -3.19
C SER A 140 -11.40 0.21 -4.35
N GLU A 141 -10.55 1.22 -4.19
CA GLU A 141 -9.57 1.65 -5.18
C GLU A 141 -8.15 1.35 -4.67
N LEU A 142 -7.32 0.75 -5.53
CA LEU A 142 -5.90 0.58 -5.29
C LEU A 142 -5.20 1.88 -5.72
N SER A 143 -4.77 2.68 -4.76
CA SER A 143 -3.93 3.86 -4.98
C SER A 143 -2.46 3.45 -5.00
N ILE A 144 -1.77 3.72 -6.10
CA ILE A 144 -0.30 3.66 -6.16
C ILE A 144 0.29 5.05 -5.96
N VAL A 145 1.33 5.15 -5.14
CA VAL A 145 2.13 6.37 -4.97
C VAL A 145 3.55 6.06 -5.38
N LEU A 146 3.97 6.64 -6.51
CA LEU A 146 5.30 6.43 -7.09
C LEU A 146 6.09 7.72 -7.14
N GLN A 147 7.38 7.62 -6.86
CA GLN A 147 8.34 8.70 -7.08
C GLN A 147 9.68 8.07 -7.40
N SER A 148 10.29 8.46 -8.53
CA SER A 148 11.63 8.00 -8.90
C SER A 148 12.52 9.23 -9.15
N PRO A 149 13.76 9.25 -8.64
CA PRO A 149 14.70 10.34 -8.95
C PRO A 149 15.12 10.35 -10.42
N LYS A 150 14.96 9.22 -11.12
CA LYS A 150 15.12 9.11 -12.57
C LYS A 150 13.75 9.17 -13.23
N SER A 151 13.71 9.66 -14.47
CA SER A 151 12.54 9.42 -15.31
C SER A 151 12.50 7.91 -15.56
N ASP A 152 11.47 7.24 -15.08
CA ASP A 152 11.19 5.82 -15.24
C ASP A 152 9.83 5.67 -15.93
N GLN A 153 9.51 4.48 -16.41
CA GLN A 153 8.24 4.15 -17.04
C GLN A 153 7.59 3.00 -16.29
N LEU A 154 6.38 3.24 -15.78
CA LEU A 154 5.53 2.20 -15.22
C LEU A 154 4.63 1.65 -16.33
N GLU A 155 4.71 0.36 -16.60
CA GLU A 155 3.72 -0.39 -17.36
C GLU A 155 2.81 -1.20 -16.43
N VAL A 156 1.51 -1.16 -16.69
CA VAL A 156 0.51 -1.93 -15.94
C VAL A 156 -0.12 -2.96 -16.88
N ARG A 157 -0.16 -4.23 -16.44
CA ARG A 157 -0.71 -5.36 -17.20
C ARG A 157 -1.77 -6.11 -16.39
N ASP A 158 -2.75 -6.68 -17.10
CA ASP A 158 -3.72 -7.63 -16.52
C ASP A 158 -3.07 -9.01 -16.37
N GLY A 159 -2.69 -9.38 -15.16
CA GLY A 159 -1.94 -10.61 -14.90
C GLY A 159 -0.45 -10.54 -15.28
N LEU A 160 0.26 -11.66 -15.09
CA LEU A 160 1.72 -11.78 -15.28
C LEU A 160 2.15 -11.59 -16.74
N GLU A 161 1.42 -12.21 -17.68
CA GLU A 161 1.76 -12.22 -19.12
C GLU A 161 0.73 -11.47 -19.98
N GLY A 162 -0.16 -10.69 -19.35
CA GLY A 162 -1.18 -9.94 -20.07
C GLY A 162 -0.62 -8.83 -20.97
N PRO A 163 -1.45 -8.30 -21.87
CA PRO A 163 -1.08 -7.11 -22.63
C PRO A 163 -0.87 -5.92 -21.69
N VAL A 164 0.01 -5.01 -22.09
CA VAL A 164 0.13 -3.69 -21.44
C VAL A 164 -1.16 -2.93 -21.65
N GLU A 165 -1.86 -2.67 -20.55
CA GLU A 165 -3.10 -1.88 -20.57
C GLU A 165 -2.81 -0.40 -20.48
N GLN A 166 -1.83 -0.02 -19.65
CA GLN A 166 -1.54 1.37 -19.33
C GLN A 166 -0.04 1.59 -19.15
N THR A 167 0.39 2.83 -19.41
CA THR A 167 1.79 3.24 -19.30
C THR A 167 1.87 4.65 -18.74
N PHE A 168 2.74 4.85 -17.76
CA PHE A 168 2.90 6.12 -17.07
C PHE A 168 4.37 6.54 -17.00
N GLU A 169 4.64 7.82 -17.21
CA GLU A 169 5.95 8.40 -16.91
C GLU A 169 6.04 8.70 -15.41
N VAL A 170 7.05 8.12 -14.76
CA VAL A 170 7.38 8.34 -13.35
C VAL A 170 8.61 9.23 -13.30
N GLY A 171 8.54 10.35 -12.63
CA GLY A 171 9.70 11.25 -12.49
C GLY A 171 9.89 11.73 -11.07
N ALA A 172 10.63 12.83 -10.93
CA ALA A 172 10.89 13.44 -9.63
C ALA A 172 9.60 13.93 -8.92
N LYS A 173 8.52 14.16 -9.68
CA LYS A 173 7.19 14.44 -9.12
C LYS A 173 6.50 13.14 -8.76
N THR A 174 5.84 13.12 -7.60
CA THR A 174 5.03 11.98 -7.17
C THR A 174 3.90 11.72 -8.17
N LEU A 175 3.92 10.56 -8.81
CA LEU A 175 2.80 10.01 -9.55
C LEU A 175 1.83 9.36 -8.57
N ARG A 176 0.54 9.67 -8.72
CA ARG A 176 -0.54 9.03 -7.97
C ARG A 176 -1.57 8.54 -8.96
N GLN A 177 -1.87 7.25 -8.94
CA GLN A 177 -2.88 6.65 -9.81
C GLN A 177 -3.77 5.72 -8.99
N ALA A 178 -5.05 5.70 -9.32
CA ALA A 178 -6.03 4.84 -8.69
C ALA A 178 -6.50 3.79 -9.70
N PHE A 179 -6.54 2.53 -9.27
CA PHE A 179 -7.02 1.40 -10.05
C PHE A 179 -8.27 0.83 -9.39
N THR A 180 -9.19 0.33 -10.19
CA THR A 180 -10.41 -0.34 -9.71
C THR A 180 -10.57 -1.67 -10.40
N ASN A 181 -11.03 -2.68 -9.64
CA ASN A 181 -11.42 -3.96 -10.22
C ASN A 181 -12.93 -3.94 -10.49
N ALA A 182 -13.30 -3.96 -11.79
CA ALA A 182 -14.70 -4.02 -12.21
C ALA A 182 -15.25 -5.44 -12.29
N LYS A 183 -14.39 -6.46 -12.24
CA LYS A 183 -14.76 -7.87 -12.37
C LYS A 183 -15.41 -8.37 -11.06
N PRO A 184 -16.31 -9.37 -11.14
CA PRO A 184 -16.90 -9.98 -9.95
C PRO A 184 -15.85 -10.70 -9.10
N GLU A 185 -14.86 -11.30 -9.77
CA GLU A 185 -13.72 -12.01 -9.18
C GLU A 185 -12.49 -11.10 -9.00
N ALA A 186 -11.61 -11.49 -8.08
CA ALA A 186 -10.33 -10.85 -7.85
C ALA A 186 -9.47 -10.88 -9.10
N GLN A 187 -8.69 -9.82 -9.28
CA GLN A 187 -7.89 -9.59 -10.47
C GLN A 187 -6.47 -9.20 -10.06
N GLY A 188 -5.48 -9.86 -10.67
CA GLY A 188 -4.08 -9.53 -10.47
C GLY A 188 -3.57 -8.50 -11.48
N PHE A 189 -2.79 -7.54 -11.00
CA PHE A 189 -2.15 -6.51 -11.80
C PHE A 189 -0.64 -6.63 -11.67
N TRP A 190 0.06 -6.66 -12.81
CA TRP A 190 1.51 -6.59 -12.86
C TRP A 190 1.98 -5.16 -13.11
N PHE A 191 2.86 -4.67 -12.25
CA PHE A 191 3.49 -3.36 -12.34
C PHE A 191 4.96 -3.54 -12.73
N ASP A 192 5.27 -3.32 -14.01
CA ASP A 192 6.60 -3.46 -14.65
C ASP A 192 7.28 -2.08 -14.69
N PHE A 193 8.48 -1.98 -14.10
CA PHE A 193 9.29 -0.76 -14.07
C PHE A 193 10.48 -0.88 -15.02
N LYS A 194 10.45 -0.17 -16.15
CA LYS A 194 11.40 -0.39 -17.26
C LYS A 194 12.86 -0.09 -16.95
N ASP A 195 13.14 0.87 -16.07
CA ASP A 195 14.52 1.30 -15.81
C ASP A 195 15.16 0.61 -14.58
N ASP A 196 14.58 -0.50 -14.11
CA ASP A 196 15.05 -1.31 -12.96
C ASP A 196 15.29 -0.48 -11.66
N THR A 197 14.73 0.74 -11.58
CA THR A 197 14.91 1.59 -10.40
C THR A 197 14.01 1.16 -9.25
N LEU A 198 12.92 0.49 -9.60
CA LEU A 198 11.94 -0.10 -8.72
C LEU A 198 11.82 -1.58 -9.06
N ALA A 199 11.67 -2.42 -8.04
CA ALA A 199 11.38 -3.83 -8.27
C ALA A 199 9.95 -3.97 -8.80
N ASP A 200 9.76 -4.85 -9.78
CA ASP A 200 8.44 -5.22 -10.26
C ASP A 200 7.57 -5.74 -9.12
N ARG A 201 6.27 -5.45 -9.20
CA ARG A 201 5.30 -5.80 -8.17
C ARG A 201 4.07 -6.44 -8.80
N TYR A 202 3.54 -7.45 -8.12
CA TYR A 202 2.26 -8.03 -8.47
C TYR A 202 1.27 -7.80 -7.34
N VAL A 203 0.13 -7.20 -7.65
CA VAL A 203 -0.92 -6.92 -6.67
C VAL A 203 -2.24 -7.51 -7.14
N VAL A 204 -2.83 -8.35 -6.29
CA VAL A 204 -4.17 -8.88 -6.47
C VAL A 204 -5.16 -7.95 -5.80
N MET A 205 -6.09 -7.40 -6.58
CA MET A 205 -7.22 -6.62 -6.07
C MET A 205 -8.43 -7.53 -5.86
N PRO A 206 -9.20 -7.31 -4.77
CA PRO A 206 -10.40 -8.09 -4.52
C PRO A 206 -11.46 -7.84 -5.60
N GLY A 207 -12.31 -8.86 -5.81
CA GLY A 207 -13.47 -8.77 -6.68
C GLY A 207 -14.65 -8.06 -6.01
N ARG A 208 -15.73 -7.84 -6.77
CA ARG A 208 -16.99 -7.30 -6.23
C ARG A 208 -17.82 -8.30 -5.44
N THR A 209 -17.54 -9.59 -5.59
CA THR A 209 -18.24 -10.67 -4.90
C THR A 209 -17.26 -11.53 -4.12
N LEU A 210 -17.55 -11.74 -2.84
CA LEU A 210 -16.76 -12.63 -2.00
C LEU A 210 -17.08 -14.09 -2.29
N VAL A 211 -16.04 -14.91 -2.35
CA VAL A 211 -16.16 -16.37 -2.50
C VAL A 211 -15.93 -17.00 -1.13
N THR A 212 -16.99 -17.45 -0.47
CA THR A 212 -16.90 -17.93 0.93
C THR A 212 -16.37 -19.36 1.07
N THR A 213 -16.32 -20.12 -0.02
CA THR A 213 -15.77 -21.48 -0.01
C THR A 213 -15.04 -21.75 -1.31
N GLN A 214 -13.77 -22.13 -1.22
CA GLN A 214 -12.93 -22.36 -2.37
C GLN A 214 -11.85 -23.40 -2.04
N GLU A 215 -11.74 -24.42 -2.88
CA GLU A 215 -10.66 -25.40 -2.84
C GLU A 215 -9.87 -25.31 -4.14
N GLY A 216 -8.56 -25.46 -4.07
CA GLY A 216 -7.71 -25.41 -5.25
C GLY A 216 -6.27 -25.80 -5.00
N GLU A 217 -5.55 -25.95 -6.10
CA GLU A 217 -4.11 -26.18 -6.15
C GLU A 217 -3.54 -25.32 -7.28
N GLY A 218 -2.43 -24.64 -7.05
CA GLY A 218 -1.84 -23.74 -8.03
C GLY A 218 -0.64 -22.96 -7.51
N SER A 219 -0.23 -21.96 -8.27
CA SER A 219 0.89 -21.07 -7.93
C SER A 219 0.58 -20.16 -6.74
N ILE A 220 1.58 -19.43 -6.27
CA ILE A 220 1.39 -18.37 -5.28
C ILE A 220 0.42 -17.27 -5.77
N LEU A 221 0.34 -17.05 -7.08
CA LEU A 221 -0.59 -16.09 -7.69
C LEU A 221 -2.05 -16.57 -7.61
N ASP A 222 -2.26 -17.87 -7.86
CA ASP A 222 -3.58 -18.50 -7.75
C ASP A 222 -4.06 -18.49 -6.29
N LEU A 223 -3.15 -18.79 -5.36
CA LEU A 223 -3.42 -18.72 -3.93
C LEU A 223 -3.74 -17.30 -3.47
N ALA A 224 -2.95 -16.30 -3.87
CA ALA A 224 -3.22 -14.89 -3.56
C ALA A 224 -4.59 -14.45 -4.11
N THR A 225 -4.93 -14.89 -5.33
CA THR A 225 -6.25 -14.65 -5.96
C THR A 225 -7.39 -15.28 -5.15
N ALA A 226 -7.21 -16.52 -4.67
CA ALA A 226 -8.18 -17.18 -3.81
C ALA A 226 -8.37 -16.45 -2.47
N ILE A 227 -7.28 -16.07 -1.80
CA ILE A 227 -7.34 -15.35 -0.52
C ILE A 227 -8.01 -13.98 -0.70
N SER A 228 -7.64 -13.24 -1.75
CA SER A 228 -8.21 -11.92 -2.05
C SER A 228 -9.71 -12.00 -2.33
N ASN A 229 -10.16 -12.99 -3.11
CA ASN A 229 -11.57 -13.27 -3.35
C ASN A 229 -12.34 -13.64 -2.07
N HIS A 230 -11.70 -14.38 -1.18
CA HIS A 230 -12.34 -14.92 0.00
C HIS A 230 -12.46 -13.87 1.12
N GLN A 231 -11.39 -13.11 1.36
CA GLN A 231 -11.29 -12.13 2.44
C GLN A 231 -11.67 -10.70 2.01
N GLY A 232 -11.74 -10.41 0.70
CA GLY A 232 -12.05 -9.07 0.21
C GLY A 232 -10.93 -8.05 0.40
N ILE A 233 -9.68 -8.51 0.52
CA ILE A 233 -8.50 -7.67 0.74
C ILE A 233 -7.57 -7.67 -0.48
N ALA A 234 -6.77 -6.61 -0.63
CA ALA A 234 -5.71 -6.56 -1.62
C ALA A 234 -4.46 -7.28 -1.12
N ILE A 235 -3.75 -7.97 -2.01
CA ILE A 235 -2.56 -8.75 -1.68
C ILE A 235 -1.43 -8.44 -2.65
N GLU A 236 -0.31 -7.93 -2.15
CA GLU A 236 0.96 -7.82 -2.85
C GLU A 236 1.73 -9.14 -2.72
N VAL A 237 2.27 -9.65 -3.83
CA VAL A 237 3.06 -10.88 -3.86
C VAL A 237 4.53 -10.53 -4.07
N ALA A 238 5.39 -10.91 -3.11
CA ALA A 238 6.82 -10.54 -3.15
C ALA A 238 7.64 -11.29 -4.21
N ASN A 239 7.32 -12.56 -4.45
CA ASN A 239 7.99 -13.41 -5.45
C ASN A 239 6.96 -14.08 -6.37
N PRO A 240 6.38 -13.32 -7.31
CA PRO A 240 5.29 -13.80 -8.15
C PRO A 240 5.71 -14.88 -9.18
N SER A 241 7.01 -15.05 -9.42
CA SER A 241 7.57 -16.03 -10.37
C SER A 241 7.99 -17.34 -9.72
N SER A 242 7.53 -17.61 -8.49
CA SER A 242 7.82 -18.87 -7.81
C SER A 242 7.24 -20.08 -8.56
N GLU A 243 8.03 -21.14 -8.69
CA GLU A 243 7.60 -22.43 -9.27
C GLU A 243 6.88 -23.32 -8.23
N SER A 244 6.80 -22.89 -6.98
CA SER A 244 6.13 -23.62 -5.91
C SER A 244 4.63 -23.75 -6.17
N THR A 245 4.07 -24.90 -5.79
CA THR A 245 2.62 -25.17 -5.88
C THR A 245 2.05 -25.32 -4.47
N PHE A 246 0.91 -24.68 -4.24
CA PHE A 246 0.23 -24.62 -2.95
C PHE A 246 -1.17 -25.22 -3.06
N LYS A 247 -1.64 -25.83 -1.97
CA LYS A 247 -2.98 -26.39 -1.85
C LYS A 247 -3.76 -25.60 -0.83
N TRP A 248 -4.97 -25.21 -1.15
CA TRP A 248 -5.82 -24.46 -0.23
C TRP A 248 -7.23 -25.02 -0.17
N ASN A 249 -7.81 -24.89 1.01
CA ASN A 249 -9.22 -25.11 1.27
C ASN A 249 -9.68 -23.99 2.20
N LEU A 250 -10.39 -23.04 1.61
CA LEU A 250 -10.94 -21.85 2.26
C LEU A 250 -12.40 -22.11 2.58
N THR A 251 -12.77 -21.93 3.85
CA THR A 251 -14.14 -22.11 4.36
C THR A 251 -14.66 -20.81 4.96
N PRO A 252 -15.98 -20.66 5.18
CA PRO A 252 -16.53 -19.42 5.74
C PRO A 252 -16.04 -19.11 7.17
N GLU A 253 -15.44 -20.09 7.85
CA GLU A 253 -14.88 -19.96 9.19
C GLU A 253 -13.44 -19.42 9.15
N ASP A 254 -12.81 -19.41 7.98
CA ASP A 254 -11.48 -18.86 7.82
C ASP A 254 -11.53 -17.33 7.85
N ASN A 255 -10.97 -16.75 8.90
CA ASN A 255 -10.65 -15.33 8.99
C ASN A 255 -9.15 -15.10 8.74
N LEU A 256 -8.71 -13.84 8.72
CA LEU A 256 -7.30 -13.51 8.50
C LEU A 256 -6.34 -14.21 9.47
N GLU A 257 -6.68 -14.33 10.75
CA GLU A 257 -5.83 -14.99 11.75
C GLU A 257 -5.64 -16.48 11.44
N THR A 258 -6.74 -17.19 11.16
CA THR A 258 -6.69 -18.60 10.76
C THR A 258 -6.01 -18.80 9.41
N MET A 259 -6.14 -17.85 8.49
CA MET A 259 -5.47 -17.86 7.19
C MET A 259 -3.96 -17.77 7.35
N VAL A 260 -3.47 -16.84 8.19
CA VAL A 260 -2.04 -16.69 8.50
C VAL A 260 -1.47 -18.00 9.04
N GLU A 261 -2.17 -18.67 9.96
CA GLU A 261 -1.71 -19.96 10.48
C GLU A 261 -1.71 -21.07 9.41
N LYS A 262 -2.74 -21.15 8.55
CA LYS A 262 -2.79 -22.10 7.43
C LYS A 262 -1.65 -21.89 6.44
N LEU A 263 -1.34 -20.64 6.12
CA LEU A 263 -0.23 -20.26 5.24
C LEU A 263 1.13 -20.61 5.84
N ARG A 264 1.30 -20.36 7.14
CA ARG A 264 2.54 -20.68 7.87
C ARG A 264 2.90 -22.16 7.81
N VAL A 265 1.91 -23.05 7.85
CA VAL A 265 2.13 -24.51 7.70
C VAL A 265 2.66 -24.86 6.30
N GLN A 266 2.32 -24.06 5.28
CA GLN A 266 2.80 -24.22 3.90
C GLN A 266 4.12 -23.48 3.64
N GLY A 267 4.73 -22.89 4.67
CA GLY A 267 5.95 -22.09 4.51
C GLY A 267 5.68 -20.70 3.94
N LEU A 268 4.46 -20.19 4.01
CA LEU A 268 4.08 -18.86 3.55
C LEU A 268 3.85 -17.92 4.75
N ALA A 269 4.11 -16.64 4.56
CA ALA A 269 3.73 -15.59 5.50
C ALA A 269 2.81 -14.58 4.83
N LEU A 270 1.72 -14.23 5.52
CA LEU A 270 0.84 -13.12 5.15
C LEU A 270 0.95 -12.07 6.25
N SER A 271 1.39 -10.86 5.89
CA SER A 271 1.62 -9.77 6.83
C SER A 271 0.86 -8.53 6.37
N ASP A 272 0.35 -7.76 7.33
CA ASP A 272 -0.18 -6.43 7.04
C ASP A 272 0.97 -5.55 6.56
N ASN A 273 0.85 -4.98 5.36
CA ASN A 273 1.83 -4.03 4.83
C ASN A 273 1.33 -2.61 5.15
N VAL A 274 1.43 -1.70 4.18
CA VAL A 274 1.00 -0.31 4.35
C VAL A 274 -0.43 -0.17 3.83
N SER A 275 -1.34 0.31 4.67
CA SER A 275 -2.69 0.79 4.28
C SER A 275 -3.57 -0.27 3.58
N ASP A 276 -3.88 -1.34 4.30
CA ASP A 276 -4.88 -2.35 3.91
C ASP A 276 -4.54 -3.16 2.64
N VAL A 277 -3.25 -3.20 2.28
CA VAL A 277 -2.67 -4.15 1.33
C VAL A 277 -1.82 -5.13 2.12
N PHE A 278 -2.07 -6.42 1.98
CA PHE A 278 -1.31 -7.45 2.67
C PHE A 278 -0.14 -7.93 1.81
N LEU A 279 1.01 -8.22 2.40
CA LEU A 279 2.16 -8.80 1.72
C LEU A 279 2.17 -10.31 1.94
N LEU A 280 2.14 -11.06 0.84
CA LEU A 280 2.31 -12.51 0.81
C LEU A 280 3.74 -12.87 0.37
N THR A 281 4.43 -13.64 1.21
CA THR A 281 5.81 -14.10 0.98
C THR A 281 5.94 -15.60 1.20
N GLU A 282 6.90 -16.21 0.50
CA GLU A 282 7.48 -17.54 0.80
C GLU A 282 8.62 -17.44 1.81
#